data_AF-A0A0X3PCD7-F1
#
_entry.id   AF-A0A0X3PCD7-F1
#
_cell.length_a   1.000
_cell.length_b   1.000
_cell.length_c   1.000
_cell.angle_alpha   90.00
_cell.angle_beta   90.00
_cell.angle_gamma   90.00
#
_symmetry.space_group_name_H-M   'P 1'
#
loop_
_entity.id
_entity.type
_entity.pdbx_description
1 polymer ?
#
loop_
_entity_poly.entity_id
_entity_poly.type
_entity_poly.pdbx_seq_one_letter_code
_entity_poly.pdbx_strand_id
1 'polypeptide(L)'
;MIEVVNSFKKIAADNLNYSSLLNDNTSLGGLVILLSNESDTMVLDILNIFLLLVKKTGGPAALRKLYGLRDQVKCLSEAVSRDPRICHIATSLLRILFGNKSEEAKYATLFLTKAKPQET
;
A
#
# COMPACT_ATOMS: atom_id res chain seq x y z
N MET A 1 -20.72 -5.75 5.84
CA MET A 1 -19.31 -5.57 5.43
C MET A 1 -18.82 -4.13 5.50
N ILE A 2 -19.54 -3.14 4.94
CA ILE A 2 -19.10 -1.72 4.96
C ILE A 2 -18.84 -1.20 6.39
N GLU A 3 -19.71 -1.52 7.35
CA GLU A 3 -19.53 -1.10 8.76
C GLU A 3 -18.29 -1.70 9.41
N VAL A 4 -17.93 -2.93 9.05
CA VAL A 4 -16.73 -3.62 9.56
C VAL A 4 -15.46 -2.94 9.05
N VAL A 5 -15.40 -2.65 7.74
CA VAL A 5 -14.28 -1.92 7.13
C VAL A 5 -14.15 -0.51 7.75
N ASN A 6 -15.27 0.17 7.99
CA ASN A 6 -15.28 1.47 8.67
C ASN A 6 -14.72 1.39 10.10
N SER A 7 -15.02 0.33 10.85
CA SER A 7 -14.44 0.11 12.17
C SER A 7 -12.93 -0.09 12.10
N PHE A 8 -12.43 -0.88 11.15
CA PHE A 8 -10.98 -1.03 10.92
C PHE A 8 -10.31 0.30 10.56
N LYS A 9 -10.96 1.13 9.73
CA LYS A 9 -10.47 2.46 9.37
C LYS A 9 -10.36 3.39 10.59
N LYS A 10 -11.34 3.36 11.49
CA LYS A 10 -11.30 4.10 12.76
C LYS A 10 -10.13 3.65 13.64
N ILE A 11 -9.95 2.33 13.82
CA ILE A 11 -8.86 1.78 14.63
C ILE A 11 -7.48 2.11 14.01
N ALA A 12 -7.35 2.01 12.68
CA ALA A 12 -6.11 2.34 11.98
C ALA A 12 -5.74 3.84 12.09
N ALA A 13 -6.74 4.72 12.16
CA ALA A 13 -6.52 6.14 12.36
C ALA A 13 -6.11 6.47 13.81
N ASP A 14 -6.60 5.71 14.79
CA ASP A 14 -6.38 5.91 16.22
C ASP A 14 -4.92 5.65 16.63
N ASN A 15 -4.25 6.68 17.18
CA ASN A 15 -2.85 6.60 17.63
C ASN A 15 -2.62 5.72 18.86
N LEU A 16 -3.65 5.46 19.67
CA LEU A 16 -3.54 4.63 20.87
C LEU A 16 -3.85 3.17 20.56
N ASN A 17 -4.81 2.93 19.65
CA ASN A 17 -5.37 1.60 19.43
C ASN A 17 -4.88 0.92 18.14
N TYR A 18 -4.18 1.60 17.22
CA TYR A 18 -3.72 0.98 15.97
C TYR A 18 -2.87 -0.28 16.18
N SER A 19 -2.16 -0.37 17.31
CA SER A 19 -1.26 -1.48 17.63
C SER A 19 -2.00 -2.81 17.80
N SER A 20 -3.25 -2.80 18.29
CA SER A 20 -4.07 -4.01 18.39
C SER A 20 -4.37 -4.58 17.00
N LEU A 21 -4.70 -3.71 16.05
CA LEU A 21 -4.93 -4.09 14.66
C LEU A 21 -3.64 -4.58 13.97
N LEU A 22 -2.48 -3.94 14.22
CA LEU A 22 -1.21 -4.40 13.67
C LEU A 22 -0.80 -5.80 14.15
N ASN A 23 -1.25 -6.21 15.33
CA ASN A 23 -0.96 -7.53 15.90
C ASN A 23 -2.01 -8.59 15.51
N ASP A 24 -3.16 -8.18 14.97
CA ASP A 24 -4.20 -9.09 14.50
C ASP A 24 -3.99 -9.47 13.03
N ASN A 25 -3.10 -10.43 12.81
CA ASN A 25 -2.80 -10.95 11.49
C ASN A 25 -4.01 -11.58 10.79
N THR A 26 -4.99 -12.11 11.54
CA THR A 26 -6.18 -12.74 10.98
C THR A 26 -7.08 -11.69 10.35
N SER A 27 -7.39 -10.62 11.09
CA SER A 27 -8.20 -9.51 10.59
C SER A 27 -7.53 -8.82 9.40
N LEU A 28 -6.23 -8.52 9.52
CA LEU A 28 -5.47 -7.92 8.42
C LEU A 28 -5.39 -8.84 7.19
N GLY A 29 -5.22 -10.16 7.39
CA GLY A 29 -5.27 -11.14 6.31
C GLY A 29 -6.63 -11.17 5.61
N GLY A 30 -7.73 -11.06 6.37
CA GLY A 30 -9.07 -10.90 5.82
C GLY A 30 -9.20 -9.67 4.93
N LEU A 31 -8.63 -8.53 5.34
CA LEU A 31 -8.58 -7.33 4.50
C LEU A 31 -7.77 -7.53 3.22
N VAL A 32 -6.68 -8.29 3.26
CA VAL A 32 -5.90 -8.63 2.05
C VAL A 32 -6.74 -9.44 1.06
N ILE A 33 -7.51 -10.41 1.53
CA ILE A 33 -8.41 -11.21 0.68
C ILE A 33 -9.44 -10.28 0.00
N LEU A 34 -10.00 -9.32 0.75
CA LEU A 34 -11.00 -8.38 0.26
C LEU A 34 -10.46 -7.34 -0.74
N LEU A 35 -9.14 -7.24 -0.97
CA LEU A 35 -8.59 -6.41 -2.06
C LEU A 35 -9.00 -6.90 -3.46
N SER A 36 -9.38 -8.17 -3.59
CA SER A 36 -9.91 -8.74 -4.82
C SER A 36 -11.38 -8.41 -5.09
N ASN A 37 -12.04 -7.63 -4.22
CA ASN A 37 -13.46 -7.32 -4.33
C ASN A 37 -13.80 -6.52 -5.60
N GLU A 38 -14.99 -6.74 -6.17
CA GLU A 38 -15.48 -6.04 -7.36
C GLU A 38 -15.82 -4.56 -7.08
N SER A 39 -16.16 -4.22 -5.83
CA SER A 39 -16.47 -2.86 -5.43
C SER A 39 -15.21 -2.02 -5.24
N ASP A 40 -14.99 -1.07 -6.15
CA ASP A 40 -13.89 -0.11 -6.05
C ASP A 40 -13.92 0.70 -4.77
N THR A 41 -15.11 1.03 -4.25
CA THR A 41 -15.26 1.72 -2.96
C THR A 41 -14.68 0.88 -1.81
N MET A 42 -14.99 -0.42 -1.77
CA MET A 42 -14.47 -1.32 -0.74
C MET A 42 -12.95 -1.46 -0.85
N VAL A 43 -12.44 -1.67 -2.07
CA VAL A 43 -10.99 -1.77 -2.32
C VAL A 43 -10.28 -0.48 -1.89
N LEU A 44 -10.82 0.69 -2.23
CA LEU A 44 -10.27 1.98 -1.82
C LEU A 44 -10.24 2.16 -0.30
N ASP A 45 -11.30 1.78 0.41
CA ASP A 45 -11.32 1.88 1.87
C ASP A 45 -10.26 0.98 2.51
N ILE A 46 -10.08 -0.23 1.99
CA ILE A 46 -9.06 -1.17 2.46
C ILE A 46 -7.65 -0.64 2.17
N LEU A 47 -7.39 -0.15 0.96
CA LEU A 47 -6.10 0.46 0.62
C LEU A 47 -5.80 1.68 1.51
N ASN A 48 -6.82 2.48 1.85
CA ASN A 48 -6.67 3.59 2.79
C ASN A 48 -6.36 3.11 4.21
N ILE A 49 -6.94 2.00 4.68
CA ILE A 49 -6.57 1.38 5.96
C ILE A 49 -5.08 1.02 5.95
N PHE A 50 -4.60 0.34 4.91
CA PHE A 50 -3.17 -0.01 4.81
C PHE A 50 -2.28 1.23 4.71
N LEU A 51 -2.72 2.30 4.04
CA LEU A 51 -2.00 3.56 3.97
C LEU A 51 -1.93 4.29 5.33
N LEU A 52 -2.97 4.17 6.16
CA LEU A 52 -2.94 4.67 7.53
C LEU A 52 -1.95 3.86 8.37
N LEU A 53 -2.03 2.52 8.29
CA LEU A 53 -1.19 1.63 9.08
C LEU A 53 0.29 1.72 8.70
N VAL A 54 0.64 1.86 7.42
CA VAL A 54 2.05 1.97 6.99
C VAL A 54 2.75 3.21 7.54
N LYS A 55 1.99 4.25 7.91
CA LYS A 55 2.52 5.47 8.55
C LYS A 55 2.72 5.32 10.06
N LYS A 56 2.20 4.25 10.68
CA LYS A 56 2.35 3.99 12.11
C LYS A 56 3.64 3.26 12.44
N THR A 57 4.14 3.44 13.66
CA THR A 57 5.30 2.70 14.18
C THR A 57 5.05 1.20 14.12
N GLY A 58 5.95 0.45 13.47
CA GLY A 58 5.82 -1.00 13.26
C GLY A 58 4.92 -1.40 12.09
N GLY A 59 4.17 -0.46 11.51
CA GLY A 59 3.24 -0.70 10.40
C GLY A 59 3.86 -1.39 9.18
N PRO A 60 4.95 -0.86 8.60
CA PRO A 60 5.59 -1.50 7.45
C PRO A 60 6.05 -2.93 7.74
N ALA A 61 6.57 -3.20 8.95
CA ALA A 61 7.04 -4.52 9.33
C ALA A 61 5.89 -5.53 9.51
N ALA A 62 4.76 -5.09 10.07
CA ALA A 62 3.56 -5.91 10.20
C ALA A 62 2.94 -6.20 8.82
N LEU A 63 2.72 -5.17 8.00
CA LEU A 63 2.09 -5.31 6.69
C LEU A 63 2.91 -6.19 5.73
N ARG A 64 4.25 -6.09 5.73
CA ARG A 64 5.11 -6.93 4.88
C ARG A 64 4.99 -8.43 5.17
N LYS A 65 4.55 -8.82 6.37
CA LYS A 65 4.37 -10.23 6.76
C LYS A 65 3.04 -10.81 6.29
N LEU A 66 2.10 -9.98 5.87
CA LEU A 66 0.78 -10.44 5.43
C LEU A 66 0.91 -11.19 4.12
N TYR A 67 0.54 -12.47 4.16
CA TYR A 67 0.56 -13.35 3.01
C TYR A 67 -0.34 -12.78 1.90
N GLY A 68 0.17 -12.76 0.66
CA GLY A 68 -0.56 -12.28 -0.51
C GLY A 68 -0.67 -10.75 -0.65
N LEU A 69 -0.30 -9.94 0.36
CA LEU A 69 -0.44 -8.48 0.26
C LEU A 69 0.37 -7.90 -0.92
N ARG A 70 1.61 -8.37 -1.11
CA ARG A 70 2.47 -7.92 -2.20
C ARG A 70 1.82 -8.15 -3.56
N ASP A 71 1.30 -9.36 -3.78
CA ASP A 71 0.75 -9.77 -5.06
C ASP A 71 -0.58 -9.06 -5.34
N GLN A 72 -1.45 -8.93 -4.33
CA GLN A 72 -2.70 -8.19 -4.43
C GLN A 72 -2.47 -6.70 -4.77
N VAL A 73 -1.55 -6.04 -4.06
CA VAL A 73 -1.23 -4.63 -4.30
C VAL A 73 -0.55 -4.45 -5.66
N LYS A 74 0.31 -5.38 -6.09
CA LYS A 74 0.89 -5.35 -7.44
C LYS A 74 -0.19 -5.47 -8.51
N CYS A 75 -1.10 -6.44 -8.39
CA CYS A 75 -2.20 -6.63 -9.33
C CYS A 75 -3.06 -5.36 -9.44
N LEU A 76 -3.42 -4.74 -8.30
CA LEU A 76 -4.19 -3.49 -8.28
C LEU A 76 -3.42 -2.30 -8.87
N SER A 77 -2.08 -2.27 -8.74
CA SER A 77 -1.26 -1.22 -9.37
C SER A 77 -1.22 -1.31 -10.89
N GLU A 78 -1.47 -2.49 -11.45
CA GLU A 78 -1.48 -2.77 -12.89
C GLU A 78 -2.91 -2.80 -13.48
N ALA A 79 -3.94 -2.68 -12.63
CA ALA A 79 -5.35 -2.80 -13.02
C ALA A 79 -5.90 -1.52 -13.65
N VAL A 80 -5.71 -1.38 -14.97
CA VAL A 80 -6.10 -0.18 -15.75
C VAL A 80 -7.62 0.05 -15.83
N SER A 81 -8.44 -0.99 -15.63
CA SER A 81 -9.91 -0.90 -15.70
C SER A 81 -10.59 -0.42 -14.41
N ARG A 82 -9.84 -0.31 -13.31
CA ARG A 82 -10.34 0.09 -11.99
C ARG A 82 -10.27 1.61 -11.82
N ASP A 83 -10.90 2.15 -10.78
CA ASP A 83 -10.73 3.54 -10.38
C ASP A 83 -9.24 3.94 -10.31
N PRO A 84 -8.80 5.01 -10.99
CA PRO A 84 -7.38 5.41 -11.04
C PRO A 84 -6.72 5.62 -9.66
N ARG A 85 -7.51 5.95 -8.64
CA ARG A 85 -7.03 6.11 -7.26
C ARG A 85 -6.56 4.78 -6.68
N ILE A 86 -7.16 3.66 -7.08
CA ILE A 86 -6.73 2.32 -6.67
C ILE A 86 -5.31 2.07 -7.17
N CYS A 87 -5.07 2.26 -8.46
CA CYS A 87 -3.76 2.12 -9.07
C CYS A 87 -2.71 3.02 -8.37
N HIS A 88 -3.06 4.28 -8.12
CA HIS A 88 -2.17 5.24 -7.48
C HIS A 88 -1.79 4.85 -6.04
N ILE A 89 -2.78 4.50 -5.20
CA ILE A 89 -2.54 4.13 -3.80
C ILE A 89 -1.80 2.79 -3.74
N ALA A 90 -2.19 1.83 -4.58
CA ALA A 90 -1.52 0.53 -4.65
C ALA A 90 -0.05 0.66 -5.05
N THR A 91 0.26 1.47 -6.07
CA THR A 91 1.65 1.77 -6.48
C THR A 91 2.46 2.37 -5.32
N SER A 92 1.84 3.30 -4.58
CA SER A 92 2.49 3.93 -3.42
C SER A 92 2.78 2.94 -2.31
N LEU A 93 1.81 2.08 -1.96
CA LEU A 93 1.98 1.01 -0.98
C LEU A 93 3.04 0.00 -1.43
N LEU A 94 3.04 -0.40 -2.71
CA LEU A 94 4.04 -1.31 -3.27
C LEU A 94 5.46 -0.75 -3.11
N ARG A 95 5.65 0.54 -3.38
CA ARG A 95 6.94 1.23 -3.20
C ARG A 95 7.35 1.30 -1.74
N ILE A 96 6.46 1.72 -0.84
CA ILE A 96 6.77 1.88 0.58
C ILE A 96 7.09 0.53 1.25
N LEU A 97 6.30 -0.49 0.92
CA LEU A 97 6.40 -1.80 1.56
C LEU A 97 7.44 -2.71 0.89
N PHE A 98 7.59 -2.65 -0.43
CA PHE A 98 8.38 -3.63 -1.17
C PHE A 98 9.36 -3.00 -2.18
N GLY A 99 9.46 -1.67 -2.22
CA GLY A 99 10.46 -0.99 -3.00
C GLY A 99 11.86 -1.33 -2.49
N ASN A 100 12.73 -1.79 -3.39
CA ASN A 100 14.14 -1.92 -3.09
C ASN A 100 14.76 -0.52 -3.09
N LYS A 101 15.49 -0.15 -2.02
CA LYS A 101 16.34 1.07 -2.01
C LYS A 101 17.33 1.13 -3.19
N SER A 102 17.61 -0.01 -3.84
CA SER A 102 18.49 -0.14 -5.00
C SER A 102 17.90 0.43 -6.30
N GLU A 103 16.57 0.46 -6.45
CA GLU A 103 15.92 0.91 -7.70
C GLU A 103 15.86 2.44 -7.80
N GLU A 104 15.68 3.16 -6.67
CA GLU A 104 15.71 4.62 -6.63
C GLU A 104 17.07 5.20 -7.07
N ALA A 105 18.17 4.51 -6.73
CA ALA A 105 19.51 4.90 -7.17
C ALA A 105 19.70 4.75 -8.69
N LYS A 106 19.10 3.72 -9.32
CA LYS A 106 19.20 3.52 -10.77
C LYS A 106 18.48 4.62 -11.55
N TYR A 107 17.28 5.03 -11.11
CA TYR A 107 16.57 6.14 -11.75
C TYR A 107 17.28 7.48 -11.52
N ALA A 108 17.77 7.76 -10.30
CA ALA A 108 18.53 8.97 -10.01
C ALA A 108 19.81 9.09 -10.88
N THR A 109 20.50 7.96 -11.12
CA THR A 109 21.70 7.92 -11.97
C THR A 109 21.36 8.11 -13.46
N LEU A 110 20.19 7.62 -13.90
CA LEU A 110 19.70 7.78 -15.27
C LEU A 110 19.35 9.24 -15.62
N PHE A 111 18.90 10.03 -14.63
CA PHE A 111 18.64 11.47 -14.82
C PHE A 111 19.92 12.31 -14.79
N LEU A 112 20.91 11.94 -13.97
CA LEU A 112 22.21 12.63 -13.93
C LEU A 112 23.08 12.38 -15.17
N THR A 113 22.96 11.21 -15.80
CA THR A 113 23.71 10.87 -17.02
C THR A 113 23.17 11.50 -18.29
N LYS A 114 21.92 12.01 -18.28
CA LYS A 114 21.33 12.76 -19.40
C LYS A 114 21.62 14.26 -19.36
N ALA A 115 22.25 14.76 -18.30
CA ALA A 115 22.65 16.15 -18.16
C ALA A 115 24.17 16.31 -18.40
N LYS A 116 24.66 15.91 -19.57
CA LYS A 116 25.95 16.43 -20.07
C LYS A 116 25.65 17.67 -20.92
N PRO A 117 26.30 18.82 -20.66
CA PRO A 117 26.22 19.97 -21.57
C PRO A 117 26.85 19.57 -22.91
N GLN A 118 26.21 19.95 -24.01
CA GLN A 118 26.90 20.02 -25.30
C GLN A 118 27.92 21.16 -25.20
N GLU A 119 29.20 20.81 -25.08
CA GLU A 119 30.30 21.75 -25.29
C GLU A 119 30.35 22.08 -26.79
N THR A 120 30.13 23.36 -27.10
CA THR A 120 30.38 24.02 -28.40
C THR A 120 31.86 24.16 -28.70
#